data_AF-A0A655Y186-F1
#
_entry.id   AF-A0A655Y186-F1
#
_cell.length_a   1.000
_cell.length_b   1.000
_cell.length_c   1.000
_cell.angle_alpha   90.00
_cell.angle_beta   90.00
_cell.angle_gamma   90.00
#
_symmetry.space_group_name_H-M   'P 1'
#
loop_
_entity.id
_entity.type
_entity.pdbx_description
1 polymer ?
#
loop_
_entity_poly.entity_id
_entity_poly.type
_entity_poly.pdbx_seq_one_letter_code
_entity_poly.pdbx_strand_id
1 'polypeptide(L)' 'MGWHFAPFFEAGTDINHWQLHALFYPPLLRSATIRKFMVGYEMLAESQRDLTAEQAAERLRAVSDIHYKEQHNHQ' A
#
# COMPACT_ATOMS: atom_id res chain seq x y z
N MET A 1 4.74 2.68 -5.95
CA MET A 1 4.07 3.64 -5.05
C MET A 1 3.86 4.92 -5.83
N GLY A 2 2.95 5.79 -5.38
CA GLY A 2 2.65 7.04 -6.05
C GLY A 2 1.91 8.01 -5.14
N TRP A 3 1.73 9.24 -5.62
CA TRP A 3 1.08 10.33 -4.90
C TRP A 3 -0.22 10.72 -5.58
N HIS A 4 -1.25 10.98 -4.77
CA HIS A 4 -2.47 11.66 -5.21
C HIS A 4 -2.56 13.01 -4.52
N PHE A 5 -2.76 14.05 -5.31
CA PHE A 5 -2.85 15.45 -4.89
C PHE A 5 -3.83 16.20 -5.81
N ALA A 6 -4.26 17.39 -5.38
CA ALA A 6 -5.15 18.22 -6.17
C ALA A 6 -4.58 18.46 -7.57
N PRO A 7 -5.38 18.28 -8.64
CA PRO A 7 -4.98 18.67 -9.99
C PRO A 7 -4.56 20.14 -10.06
N PHE A 8 -3.85 20.49 -11.13
CA PHE A 8 -3.53 21.87 -11.42
C PHE A 8 -4.76 22.59 -11.96
N PHE A 9 -5.46 23.33 -11.09
CA PHE A 9 -6.61 24.15 -11.44
C PHE A 9 -6.24 25.61 -11.67
N GLU A 10 -7.16 26.38 -12.24
CA GLU A 10 -7.05 27.83 -12.32
C GLU A 10 -7.08 28.48 -10.93
N ALA A 11 -6.43 29.65 -10.83
CA ALA A 11 -6.36 30.41 -9.59
C ALA A 11 -7.75 30.77 -9.06
N GLY A 12 -7.98 30.55 -7.77
CA GLY A 12 -9.27 30.80 -7.12
C GLY A 12 -10.24 29.61 -7.11
N THR A 13 -9.87 28.47 -7.72
CA THR A 13 -10.62 27.22 -7.58
C THR A 13 -10.49 26.69 -6.14
N ASP A 14 -11.63 26.38 -5.50
CA ASP A 14 -11.63 25.76 -4.17
C ASP A 14 -11.18 24.29 -4.23
N ILE A 15 -10.11 23.98 -3.50
CA ILE A 15 -9.51 22.64 -3.42
C ILE A 15 -9.51 22.08 -1.99
N ASN A 16 -10.22 22.69 -1.05
CA ASN A 16 -10.17 22.31 0.37
C ASN A 16 -10.64 20.86 0.65
N HIS A 17 -11.33 20.23 -0.30
CA HIS A 17 -11.73 18.82 -0.22
C HIS A 17 -10.61 17.83 -0.60
N TRP A 18 -9.49 18.30 -1.14
CA TRP A 18 -8.33 17.45 -1.47
C TRP A 18 -7.40 17.28 -0.28
N GLN A 19 -6.94 16.04 -0.08
CA GLN A 19 -5.89 15.70 0.87
C GLN A 19 -4.77 14.96 0.14
N LEU A 20 -3.54 15.49 0.24
CA LEU A 20 -2.34 14.81 -0.26
C LEU A 20 -2.16 13.48 0.47
N HIS A 21 -1.99 12.39 -0.28
CA HIS A 21 -1.67 11.08 0.26
C HIS A 21 -0.86 10.22 -0.72
N ALA A 22 -0.11 9.26 -0.19
CA ALA A 22 0.66 8.29 -0.95
C ALA A 22 0.02 6.90 -0.88
N LEU A 23 0.18 6.10 -1.95
CA LEU A 23 -0.33 4.73 -2.02
C LEU A 23 0.77 3.73 -2.38
N PHE A 24 0.71 2.56 -1.71
CA PHE A 24 1.60 1.42 -1.92
C PHE A 24 0.79 0.18 -2.25
N TYR A 25 1.09 -0.48 -3.38
CA TYR A 25 0.44 -1.70 -3.84
C TYR A 25 1.45 -2.85 -4.04
N PRO A 26 1.98 -3.44 -2.95
CA PRO A 26 2.90 -4.56 -3.03
C PRO A 26 2.19 -5.87 -3.44
N PRO A 27 2.78 -6.75 -4.26
CA PRO A 27 2.10 -7.94 -4.77
C PRO A 27 2.24 -9.18 -3.87
N LEU A 28 3.20 -9.24 -2.94
CA LEU A 28 3.47 -10.44 -2.13
C LEU A 28 2.33 -10.69 -1.12
N LEU A 29 1.97 -11.97 -0.92
CA LEU A 29 0.81 -12.34 -0.10
C LEU A 29 1.14 -13.36 1.01
N ARG A 30 1.79 -14.48 0.68
CA ARG A 30 2.01 -15.58 1.65
C ARG A 30 3.48 -15.80 2.03
N SER A 31 4.41 -15.42 1.15
CA SER A 31 5.85 -15.54 1.38
C SER A 31 6.61 -14.63 0.41
N ALA A 32 7.94 -14.64 0.48
CA ALA A 32 8.81 -13.98 -0.50
C ALA A 32 8.64 -14.49 -1.93
N THR A 33 8.03 -15.67 -2.13
CA THR A 33 7.87 -16.33 -3.42
C THR A 33 6.42 -16.46 -3.88
N ILE A 34 5.44 -16.10 -3.05
CA ILE A 34 4.00 -16.28 -3.33
C ILE A 34 3.29 -14.93 -3.30
N ARG A 35 2.73 -14.52 -4.45
CA ARG A 35 2.06 -13.24 -4.69
C ARG A 35 0.55 -13.36 -4.93
N LYS A 36 -0.18 -12.25 -4.75
CA LYS A 36 -1.54 -12.05 -5.27
C LYS A 36 -1.46 -11.77 -6.78
N PHE A 37 -2.38 -12.38 -7.53
CA PHE A 37 -2.64 -12.08 -8.93
C PHE A 37 -3.99 -11.38 -9.03
N MET A 38 -4.02 -10.19 -9.65
CA MET A 38 -5.24 -9.45 -9.96
C MET A 38 -5.59 -9.76 -11.42
N VAL A 39 -6.25 -10.90 -11.63
CA VAL A 39 -6.54 -11.48 -12.95
C VAL A 39 -7.95 -12.07 -12.97
N GLY A 40 -8.41 -12.59 -14.11
CA GLY A 40 -9.66 -13.35 -14.16
C GLY A 40 -10.88 -12.53 -13.74
N TYR A 41 -11.54 -12.92 -12.65
CA TYR A 41 -12.69 -12.19 -12.12
C TYR A 41 -12.34 -10.75 -11.78
N GLU A 42 -11.17 -10.51 -11.17
CA GLU A 42 -10.72 -9.17 -10.79
C GLU A 42 -10.43 -8.24 -11.98
N MET A 43 -10.30 -8.76 -13.20
CA MET A 43 -10.16 -7.94 -14.41
C MET A 43 -11.50 -7.51 -15.02
N LEU A 44 -12.57 -8.26 -14.77
CA LEU A 44 -13.84 -8.12 -15.48
C LEU A 44 -15.03 -7.80 -14.56
N ALA A 45 -14.87 -7.90 -13.25
CA ALA A 45 -15.92 -7.67 -12.28
C ALA A 45 -15.46 -6.72 -11.16
N GLU A 46 -14.89 -7.25 -10.08
CA GLU A 46 -14.51 -6.45 -8.91
C GLU A 46 -13.24 -6.96 -8.22
N SER A 47 -12.64 -6.10 -7.39
CA SER A 47 -11.45 -6.46 -6.62
C SER A 47 -11.77 -7.43 -5.49
N GLN A 48 -10.99 -8.51 -5.37
CA GLN A 48 -11.11 -9.50 -4.30
C GLN A 48 -9.80 -9.63 -3.50
N ARG A 49 -9.93 -9.90 -2.20
CA ARG A 49 -8.80 -10.11 -1.27
C ARG A 49 -9.00 -11.33 -0.37
N ASP A 50 -7.93 -12.05 -0.09
CA ASP A 50 -7.92 -13.23 0.78
C ASP A 50 -7.57 -12.90 2.25
N LEU A 51 -7.01 -11.72 2.50
CA LEU A 51 -6.56 -11.23 3.80
C LEU A 51 -7.34 -9.97 4.17
N THR A 52 -7.69 -9.78 5.45
CA THR A 52 -8.32 -8.54 5.90
C THR A 52 -7.31 -7.42 6.15
N ALA A 53 -7.78 -6.18 6.08
CA ALA A 53 -6.92 -5.02 6.33
C ALA A 53 -6.40 -5.02 7.78
N GLU A 54 -7.21 -5.48 8.73
CA GLU A 54 -6.88 -5.59 10.15
C GLU A 54 -5.75 -6.60 10.35
N GLN A 55 -5.86 -7.79 9.74
CA GLN A 55 -4.84 -8.83 9.79
C GLN A 55 -3.53 -8.38 9.12
N ALA A 56 -3.61 -7.68 7.98
CA ALA A 56 -2.44 -7.14 7.32
C ALA A 56 -1.73 -6.09 8.19
N ALA A 57 -2.48 -5.17 8.78
CA ALA A 57 -1.95 -4.12 9.63
C ALA A 57 -1.37 -4.67 10.94
N GLU A 58 -1.98 -5.70 11.53
CA GLU A 58 -1.43 -6.41 12.69
C GLU A 58 -0.07 -7.03 12.38
N ARG A 59 0.05 -7.75 11.26
CA ARG A 59 1.34 -8.34 10.83
C ARG A 59 2.42 -7.29 10.56
N LEU A 60 2.06 -6.14 9.99
CA LEU A 60 3.00 -5.04 9.75
C LEU A 60 3.48 -4.39 11.03
N ARG A 61 2.63 -4.27 12.06
CA ARG A 61 3.04 -3.73 13.38
C ARG A 61 3.89 -4.71 14.19
N ALA A 62 3.80 -6.00 13.90
CA ALA A 62 4.54 -7.04 14.62
C ALA A 62 6.03 -7.13 14.23
N VAL A 63 6.45 -6.48 13.14
CA VAL A 63 7.85 -6.47 12.69
C VAL A 63 8.57 -5.18 13.12
N SER A 64 9.90 -5.24 13.18
CA SER A 64 10.76 -4.09 13.44
C SER A 64 10.69 -3.06 12.30
N ASP A 65 10.72 -1.77 12.65
CA ASP A 65 10.88 -0.66 11.72
C ASP A 65 12.35 -0.43 11.30
N ILE A 66 13.31 -1.03 12.02
CA ILE A 66 14.73 -1.12 11.63
C ILE A 66 14.91 -2.22 10.57
N HIS A 67 15.55 -1.88 9.44
CA HIS A 67 15.84 -2.83 8.37
C HIS A 67 16.76 -3.97 8.86
N TYR A 68 16.47 -5.23 8.50
CA TYR A 68 17.13 -6.41 9.06
C TYR A 68 18.67 -6.45 8.90
N LYS A 69 19.22 -5.78 7.87
CA LYS A 69 20.67 -5.67 7.68
C LYS A 69 21.36 -4.68 8.62
N GLU A 70 20.62 -3.72 9.17
CA GLU A 70 21.17 -2.70 10.08
C GLU A 70 21.14 -3.15 11.54
N GLN A 71 20.29 -4.13 11.87
CA GLN A 71 20.19 -4.68 13.24
C GLN A 71 21.50 -5.33 13.74
N HIS A 72 22.38 -5.79 12.85
CA HIS A 72 23.64 -6.42 13.21
C HIS A 72 24.78 -5.43 13.49
N ASN A 73 24.63 -4.14 13.13
CA ASN A 73 25.67 -3.12 13.29
C ASN A 73 25.69 -2.48 14.70
N HIS A 74 24.89 -3.00 15.63
CA HIS A 74 24.79 -2.54 17.02
C HIS A 74 25.30 -3.56 18.05
N GLN A 75 26.09 -4.55 17.63
CA GLN A 75 26.94 -5.39 18.48
C GLN A 75 28.41 -4.99 18.31
#